data_AF-A0A0C3HN36-F1
#
_entry.id   AF-A0A0C3HN36-F1
#
_cell.length_a   1.000
_cell.length_b   1.000
_cell.length_c   1.000
_cell.angle_alpha   90.00
_cell.angle_beta   90.00
_cell.angle_gamma   90.00
#
_symmetry.space_group_name_H-M   'P 1'
#
loop_
_entity.id
_entity.type
_entity.pdbx_description
1 polymer ?
#
loop_
_entity_poly.entity_id
_entity_poly.type
_entity_poly.pdbx_seq_one_letter_code
_entity_poly.pdbx_strand_id
1 'polypeptide(L)'
;METSTMTVALLQRNPAMTPQQFSHHWFTQHAPLVVPMLLHSGIAHYEQARDIPFLPLSALQLCHCKAPHLSPPLPHLPPLAPLALLGPRALLLLDPGLEVSGWDGAAGIVRADADLPKKETPSWVSAYHREVVLVDERRFLVSEAQLHYKRVGPGLVSGERRVVIQDGRCVIAVGDEVWQVWREYEARGREEEQQEHGTEGENREGPADE
;
A
#
# COMPACT_ATOMS: atom_id res chain seq x y z
N MET A 1 -11.15 -8.44 -9.77
CA MET A 1 -9.89 -7.68 -9.84
C MET A 1 -8.75 -8.68 -9.87
N GLU A 2 -7.96 -8.71 -10.93
CA GLU A 2 -6.75 -9.52 -10.96
C GLU A 2 -5.71 -8.89 -10.02
N THR A 3 -5.30 -9.63 -9.00
CA THR A 3 -4.35 -9.15 -7.98
C THR A 3 -2.90 -9.04 -8.50
N SER A 4 -2.67 -9.42 -9.77
CA SER A 4 -1.34 -9.53 -10.38
C SER A 4 -0.59 -8.20 -10.57
N THR A 5 -1.27 -7.05 -10.44
CA THR A 5 -0.67 -5.71 -10.60
C THR A 5 -0.40 -4.99 -9.27
N MET A 6 -0.74 -5.63 -8.16
CA MET A 6 -0.60 -5.04 -6.83
C MET A 6 0.87 -4.98 -6.42
N THR A 7 1.32 -3.77 -6.08
CA THR A 7 2.63 -3.58 -5.43
C THR A 7 2.42 -3.45 -3.94
N VAL A 8 3.13 -4.27 -3.16
CA VAL A 8 3.14 -4.18 -1.71
C VAL A 8 4.47 -3.59 -1.24
N ALA A 9 4.43 -2.64 -0.32
CA ALA A 9 5.58 -2.11 0.41
C ALA A 9 5.52 -2.62 1.85
N LEU A 10 6.60 -3.22 2.33
CA LEU A 10 6.73 -3.62 3.74
C LEU A 10 7.25 -2.43 4.56
N LEU A 11 6.83 -2.34 5.83
CA LEU A 11 7.13 -1.23 6.73
C LEU A 11 7.71 -1.73 8.05
N GLN A 12 8.80 -1.08 8.48
CA GLN A 12 9.40 -1.32 9.79
C GLN A 12 9.01 -0.20 10.73
N ARG A 13 8.52 -0.58 11.90
CA ARG A 13 8.06 0.35 12.92
C ARG A 13 9.24 1.06 13.60
N ASN A 14 9.00 2.30 14.02
CA ASN A 14 9.88 3.02 14.93
C ASN A 14 10.11 2.20 16.22
N PRO A 15 11.35 1.85 16.60
CA PRO A 15 11.65 1.02 17.77
C PRO A 15 11.19 1.64 19.09
N ALA A 16 10.96 2.96 19.14
CA ALA A 16 10.42 3.65 20.31
C ALA A 16 8.92 3.43 20.54
N MET A 17 8.19 2.89 19.55
CA MET A 17 6.78 2.52 19.69
C MET A 17 6.62 1.07 20.15
N THR A 18 5.43 0.68 20.58
CA THR A 18 5.04 -0.73 20.65
C THR A 18 4.33 -1.14 19.35
N PRO A 19 4.24 -2.45 19.03
CA PRO A 19 3.45 -2.92 17.89
C PRO A 19 2.00 -2.43 17.90
N GLN A 20 1.38 -2.35 19.09
CA GLN A 20 0.01 -1.84 19.24
C GLN A 20 -0.07 -0.33 18.95
N GLN A 21 0.87 0.47 19.46
CA GLN A 21 0.91 1.91 19.19
C GLN A 21 1.11 2.18 17.70
N PHE A 22 1.99 1.42 17.04
CA PHE A 22 2.18 1.51 15.60
C PHE A 22 0.93 1.13 14.84
N SER A 23 0.34 -0.01 15.16
CA SER A 23 -0.89 -0.49 14.50
C SER A 23 -2.01 0.53 14.61
N HIS A 24 -2.15 1.14 15.80
CA HIS A 24 -3.11 2.20 16.03
C HIS A 24 -2.79 3.41 15.14
N HIS A 25 -1.59 3.98 15.25
CA HIS A 25 -1.17 5.15 14.46
C HIS A 25 -1.30 4.92 12.95
N TRP A 26 -0.83 3.77 12.48
CA TRP A 26 -0.85 3.37 11.07
C TRP A 26 -2.25 3.40 10.49
N PHE A 27 -3.21 2.78 11.19
CA PHE A 27 -4.59 2.68 10.71
C PHE A 27 -5.45 3.92 10.96
N THR A 28 -5.21 4.66 12.04
CA THR A 28 -6.14 5.74 12.45
C THR A 28 -5.60 7.14 12.19
N GLN A 29 -4.28 7.32 12.12
CA GLN A 29 -3.64 8.63 11.96
C GLN A 29 -2.99 8.77 10.60
N HIS A 30 -2.24 7.76 10.15
CA HIS A 30 -1.55 7.84 8.88
C HIS A 30 -2.49 7.61 7.68
N ALA A 31 -3.38 6.61 7.75
CA ALA A 31 -4.27 6.27 6.64
C ALA A 31 -5.06 7.48 6.09
N PRO A 32 -5.68 8.34 6.93
CA PRO A 32 -6.36 9.54 6.43
C PRO A 32 -5.44 10.51 5.68
N LEU A 33 -4.20 10.71 6.15
CA LEU A 33 -3.26 11.70 5.60
C LEU A 33 -2.83 11.38 4.17
N VAL A 34 -2.71 10.10 3.83
CA VAL A 34 -2.27 9.69 2.48
C VAL A 34 -3.41 9.68 1.45
N VAL A 35 -4.67 9.62 1.89
CA VAL A 35 -5.84 9.48 1.00
C VAL A 35 -5.90 10.55 -0.09
N PRO A 36 -5.82 11.87 0.21
CA PRO A 36 -5.97 12.90 -0.83
C PRO A 36 -4.91 12.76 -1.93
N MET A 37 -3.66 12.54 -1.53
CA MET A 37 -2.52 12.35 -2.43
C MET A 37 -2.66 11.10 -3.30
N LEU A 38 -3.08 9.97 -2.71
CA LEU A 38 -3.25 8.71 -3.45
C LEU A 38 -4.40 8.79 -4.45
N LEU A 39 -5.54 9.38 -4.06
CA LEU A 39 -6.66 9.59 -4.98
C LEU A 39 -6.27 10.52 -6.14
N HIS A 40 -5.58 11.62 -5.86
CA HIS A 40 -5.07 12.51 -6.90
C HIS A 40 -4.10 11.80 -7.86
N SER A 41 -3.30 10.87 -7.32
CA SER A 41 -2.34 10.08 -8.11
C SER A 41 -2.97 8.91 -8.89
N GLY A 42 -4.31 8.78 -8.90
CA GLY A 42 -5.01 7.74 -9.66
C GLY A 42 -4.92 6.34 -9.03
N ILE A 43 -4.69 6.25 -7.71
CA ILE A 43 -4.69 4.97 -7.01
C ILE A 43 -6.13 4.42 -6.95
N ALA A 44 -6.31 3.22 -7.51
CA ALA A 44 -7.60 2.52 -7.53
C ALA A 44 -7.83 1.68 -6.27
N HIS A 45 -6.75 1.12 -5.70
CA HIS A 45 -6.79 0.32 -4.49
C HIS A 45 -5.63 0.71 -3.57
N TYR A 46 -5.94 0.95 -2.31
CA TYR A 46 -4.95 1.11 -1.25
C TYR A 46 -5.40 0.35 -0.02
N GLU A 47 -4.53 -0.52 0.49
CA GLU A 47 -4.75 -1.24 1.72
C GLU A 47 -3.54 -1.17 2.64
N GLN A 48 -3.84 -1.27 3.93
CA GLN A 48 -2.87 -1.34 4.99
C GLN A 48 -3.04 -2.67 5.71
N ALA A 49 -1.93 -3.33 5.99
CA ALA A 49 -1.89 -4.56 6.77
C ALA A 49 -0.95 -4.40 7.97
N ARG A 50 -1.28 -5.10 9.07
CA ARG A 50 -0.41 -5.28 10.24
C ARG A 50 -0.30 -6.76 10.59
N ASP A 51 0.63 -7.07 11.49
CA ASP A 51 0.90 -8.41 12.00
C ASP A 51 1.10 -9.37 10.83
N ILE A 52 2.32 -9.43 10.30
CA ILE A 52 2.67 -10.30 9.16
C ILE A 52 3.25 -11.63 9.69
N PRO A 53 2.47 -12.58 10.24
CA PRO A 53 3.00 -13.89 10.51
C PRO A 53 3.17 -14.61 9.17
N PHE A 54 4.43 -14.74 8.74
CA PHE A 54 4.78 -15.74 7.74
C PHE A 54 4.16 -17.07 8.19
N LEU A 55 3.34 -17.69 7.35
CA LEU A 55 3.17 -19.13 7.44
C LEU A 55 4.45 -19.70 6.83
N PRO A 56 5.40 -20.23 7.62
CA PRO A 56 6.48 -20.98 7.01
C PRO A 56 5.84 -22.12 6.22
N LEU A 57 6.36 -22.41 5.01
CA LEU A 57 5.91 -23.53 4.19
C LEU A 57 5.88 -24.86 4.97
N SER A 58 6.65 -24.98 6.05
CA SER A 58 6.62 -26.10 6.99
C SER A 58 5.31 -26.23 7.80
N ALA A 59 4.51 -25.17 7.95
CA ALA A 59 3.21 -25.21 8.62
C ALA A 59 2.11 -25.88 7.78
N LEU A 60 2.28 -25.99 6.46
CA LEU A 60 1.40 -26.80 5.61
C LEU A 60 1.68 -28.31 5.74
N GLN A 61 2.71 -28.71 6.49
CA GLN A 61 3.17 -30.10 6.55
C GLN A 61 2.87 -30.82 7.88
N LEU A 62 2.10 -30.21 8.79
CA LEU A 62 1.72 -30.82 10.07
C LEU A 62 0.20 -30.84 10.30
N CYS A 63 -0.54 -31.38 9.34
CA CYS A 63 -1.75 -32.16 9.63
C CYS A 63 -1.43 -33.65 9.50
N HIS A 64 -0.41 -34.13 10.22
CA HIS A 64 -0.30 -35.55 10.56
C HIS A 64 -0.77 -35.69 12.00
N CYS A 65 -2.09 -35.75 12.17
CA CYS A 65 -2.70 -36.13 13.43
C CYS A 65 -2.23 -37.55 13.74
N LYS A 66 -1.33 -37.70 14.71
CA LYS A 66 -1.03 -38.99 15.32
C LYS A 66 -2.28 -39.40 16.10
N ALA A 67 -3.12 -40.22 15.48
CA ALA A 67 -4.31 -40.74 16.11
C ALA A 67 -3.94 -41.62 17.33
N PRO A 68 -4.50 -41.41 18.52
CA PRO A 68 -4.50 -42.45 19.54
C PRO A 68 -5.51 -43.53 19.14
N HIS A 69 -4.99 -44.75 19.04
CA HIS A 69 -5.70 -45.99 18.76
C HIS A 69 -6.73 -46.30 19.88
N LEU A 70 -8.02 -46.44 19.55
CA LEU A 70 -8.97 -47.36 20.20
C LEU A 70 -10.35 -47.42 19.48
N SER A 71 -10.58 -48.54 18.76
CA SER A 71 -11.88 -49.24 18.47
C SER A 71 -12.82 -48.68 17.37
N PRO A 72 -13.81 -49.48 16.86
CA PRO A 72 -13.75 -50.29 15.63
C PRO A 72 -14.77 -49.83 14.52
N PRO A 73 -14.83 -50.48 13.33
CA PRO A 73 -15.25 -49.85 12.08
C PRO A 73 -16.73 -50.11 11.70
N LEU A 74 -17.31 -49.23 10.88
CA LEU A 74 -18.39 -49.50 9.92
C LEU A 74 -18.46 -48.31 8.90
N PRO A 75 -19.02 -48.48 7.69
CA PRO A 75 -18.38 -48.08 6.45
C PRO A 75 -19.04 -46.85 5.81
N HIS A 76 -18.55 -46.49 4.62
CA HIS A 76 -19.18 -45.73 3.52
C HIS A 76 -19.37 -44.21 3.63
N LEU A 77 -18.32 -43.46 3.29
CA LEU A 77 -18.43 -42.18 2.57
C LEU A 77 -17.50 -42.21 1.34
N PRO A 78 -17.88 -41.59 0.21
CA PRO A 78 -17.11 -41.65 -1.03
C PRO A 78 -15.78 -40.89 -0.93
N PRO A 79 -14.76 -41.25 -1.74
CA PRO A 79 -13.43 -40.66 -1.65
C PRO A 79 -13.47 -39.15 -1.94
N LEU A 80 -12.88 -38.38 -1.02
CA LEU A 80 -12.47 -36.99 -1.26
C LEU A 80 -11.64 -36.94 -2.54
N ALA A 81 -12.09 -36.17 -3.51
CA ALA A 81 -11.31 -35.84 -4.70
C ALA A 81 -9.96 -35.24 -4.27
N PRO A 82 -8.85 -35.58 -4.94
CA PRO A 82 -7.57 -34.97 -4.63
C PRO A 82 -7.67 -33.46 -4.88
N LEU A 83 -7.15 -32.67 -3.94
CA LEU A 83 -6.77 -31.26 -4.09
C LEU A 83 -5.67 -31.11 -5.16
N ALA A 84 -5.99 -31.45 -6.41
CA ALA A 84 -5.12 -31.34 -7.57
C ALA A 84 -5.78 -30.44 -8.63
N LEU A 85 -6.31 -29.29 -8.20
CA LEU A 85 -6.76 -28.23 -9.10
C LEU A 85 -6.22 -26.85 -8.72
N LEU A 86 -5.04 -26.80 -8.10
CA LEU A 86 -4.18 -25.62 -8.16
C LEU A 86 -3.04 -25.99 -9.12
N GLY A 87 -3.22 -25.59 -10.38
CA GLY A 87 -2.20 -25.79 -11.42
C GLY A 87 -0.86 -25.10 -11.06
N PRO A 88 0.23 -25.45 -11.75
CA PRO A 88 1.60 -25.02 -11.43
C PRO A 88 1.87 -23.50 -11.51
N ARG A 89 0.86 -22.67 -11.80
CA ARG A 89 0.97 -21.21 -11.76
C ARG A 89 0.79 -20.60 -10.36
N ALA A 90 0.29 -21.36 -9.38
CA ALA A 90 0.13 -20.89 -8.00
C ALA A 90 1.44 -20.90 -7.18
N LEU A 91 2.49 -21.59 -7.66
CA LEU A 91 3.74 -21.78 -6.92
C LEU A 91 4.86 -20.79 -7.31
N LEU A 92 4.63 -19.87 -8.26
CA LEU A 92 5.67 -19.00 -8.81
C LEU A 92 5.83 -17.63 -8.12
N LEU A 93 5.17 -17.37 -6.98
CA LEU A 93 5.23 -16.05 -6.34
C LEU A 93 5.74 -16.02 -4.91
N LEU A 94 6.13 -17.14 -4.31
CA LEU A 94 6.81 -17.14 -3.02
C LEU A 94 8.31 -17.02 -3.28
N ASP A 95 8.88 -15.82 -3.11
CA ASP A 95 10.34 -15.66 -2.98
C ASP A 95 10.75 -16.37 -1.69
N PRO A 96 11.39 -17.56 -1.76
CA PRO A 96 11.68 -18.36 -0.58
C PRO A 96 12.75 -17.72 0.31
N GLY A 97 13.38 -16.63 -0.15
CA GLY A 97 14.31 -15.80 0.63
C GLY A 97 13.69 -14.53 1.21
N LEU A 98 12.38 -14.31 1.06
CA LEU A 98 11.70 -13.18 1.70
C LEU A 98 11.51 -13.44 3.19
N GLU A 99 12.49 -13.03 3.98
CA GLU A 99 12.34 -12.94 5.43
C GLU A 99 11.44 -11.74 5.80
N VAL A 100 10.20 -12.02 6.22
CA VAL A 100 9.23 -11.01 6.65
C VAL A 100 9.22 -10.76 8.17
N SER A 101 10.05 -11.49 8.93
CA SER A 101 10.09 -11.47 10.41
C SER A 101 10.51 -10.12 11.01
N GLY A 102 11.08 -9.22 10.20
CA GLY A 102 11.51 -7.88 10.62
C GLY A 102 10.56 -6.74 10.24
N TRP A 103 9.35 -7.04 9.77
CA TRP A 103 8.39 -6.04 9.28
C TRP A 103 7.12 -6.03 10.13
N ASP A 104 6.68 -4.84 10.53
CA ASP A 104 5.54 -4.63 11.44
C ASP A 104 4.24 -4.32 10.67
N GLY A 105 4.35 -3.89 9.42
CA GLY A 105 3.19 -3.59 8.57
C GLY A 105 3.48 -3.66 7.08
N ALA A 106 2.43 -3.52 6.28
CA ALA A 106 2.52 -3.45 4.83
C ALA A 106 1.49 -2.49 4.23
N ALA A 107 1.82 -1.93 3.08
CA ALA A 107 0.99 -1.06 2.28
C ALA A 107 0.84 -1.66 0.87
N GLY A 108 -0.37 -2.03 0.48
CA GLY A 108 -0.68 -2.56 -0.85
C GLY A 108 -1.31 -1.49 -1.73
N ILE A 109 -0.80 -1.32 -2.96
CA ILE A 109 -1.26 -0.29 -3.91
C ILE A 109 -1.55 -0.93 -5.27
N VAL A 110 -2.68 -0.55 -5.87
CA VAL A 110 -2.99 -0.76 -7.29
C VAL A 110 -3.29 0.59 -7.94
N ARG A 111 -2.59 0.88 -9.03
CA ARG A 111 -2.85 2.05 -9.88
C ARG A 111 -3.93 1.72 -10.91
N ALA A 112 -4.87 2.64 -11.14
CA ALA A 112 -5.86 2.48 -12.22
C ALA A 112 -5.21 2.48 -13.61
N ASP A 113 -4.09 3.18 -13.74
CA ASP A 113 -3.41 3.53 -14.99
C ASP A 113 -2.05 2.83 -15.13
N ALA A 114 -1.88 1.63 -14.55
CA ALA A 114 -0.58 0.96 -14.48
C ALA A 114 0.12 0.77 -15.84
N ASP A 115 -0.65 0.70 -16.94
CA ASP A 115 -0.16 0.55 -18.31
C ASP A 115 0.13 1.89 -19.03
N LEU A 116 -0.20 3.03 -18.41
CA LEU A 116 0.04 4.35 -18.95
C LEU A 116 1.40 4.91 -18.47
N PRO A 117 2.06 5.76 -19.28
CA PRO A 117 3.28 6.42 -18.85
C PRO A 117 3.03 7.24 -17.58
N LYS A 118 3.98 7.14 -16.63
CA LYS A 118 3.88 7.83 -15.34
C LYS A 118 3.86 9.35 -15.59
N LYS A 119 2.73 9.98 -15.30
CA LYS A 119 2.63 11.45 -15.27
C LYS A 119 3.60 11.99 -14.22
N GLU A 120 4.30 13.07 -14.53
CA GLU A 120 5.15 13.76 -13.55
C GLU A 120 4.30 14.24 -12.38
N THR A 121 4.82 14.04 -11.17
CA THR A 121 4.16 14.47 -9.94
C THR A 121 4.35 15.98 -9.81
N PRO A 122 3.27 16.79 -9.71
CA PRO A 122 3.40 18.23 -9.51
C PRO A 122 4.23 18.57 -8.27
N SER A 123 4.93 19.71 -8.32
CA SER A 123 5.71 20.28 -7.21
C SER A 123 4.91 20.34 -5.90
N TRP A 124 3.66 20.81 -5.97
CA TRP A 124 2.79 20.98 -4.82
C TRP A 124 2.37 19.65 -4.18
N VAL A 125 2.17 18.59 -4.98
CA VAL A 125 1.91 17.23 -4.48
C VAL A 125 3.16 16.69 -3.78
N SER A 126 4.34 16.92 -4.36
CA SER A 126 5.62 16.56 -3.75
C SER A 126 5.86 17.32 -2.45
N ALA A 127 5.44 18.58 -2.37
CA ALA A 127 5.48 19.36 -1.15
C ALA A 127 4.52 18.81 -0.08
N TYR A 128 3.29 18.44 -0.43
CA TYR A 128 2.35 17.79 0.50
C TYR A 128 2.94 16.51 1.08
N HIS A 129 3.52 15.66 0.22
CA HIS A 129 4.21 14.46 0.65
C HIS A 129 5.33 14.79 1.64
N ARG A 130 6.18 15.77 1.33
CA ARG A 130 7.33 16.12 2.16
C ARG A 130 6.96 16.76 3.51
N GLU A 131 5.98 17.66 3.50
CA GLU A 131 5.65 18.52 4.64
C GLU A 131 4.59 17.90 5.57
N VAL A 132 3.74 17.00 5.03
CA VAL A 132 2.67 16.35 5.79
C VAL A 132 2.95 14.86 5.97
N VAL A 133 3.06 14.11 4.86
CA VAL A 133 3.15 12.64 4.91
C VAL A 133 4.47 12.17 5.51
N LEU A 134 5.61 12.67 5.03
CA LEU A 134 6.93 12.29 5.55
C LEU A 134 7.14 12.73 7.00
N VAL A 135 6.56 13.86 7.41
CA VAL A 135 6.61 14.30 8.81
C VAL A 135 5.88 13.31 9.71
N ASP A 136 4.78 12.72 9.24
CA ASP A 136 4.07 11.66 9.95
C ASP A 136 4.81 10.32 9.88
N GLU A 137 5.27 9.89 8.71
CA GLU A 137 6.05 8.65 8.52
C GLU A 137 7.25 8.56 9.48
N ARG A 138 8.01 9.65 9.63
CA ARG A 138 9.16 9.72 10.54
C ARG A 138 8.80 9.54 12.02
N ARG A 139 7.52 9.67 12.39
CA ARG A 139 7.07 9.42 13.77
C ARG A 139 6.95 7.93 14.05
N PHE A 140 6.41 7.16 13.10
CA PHE A 140 6.03 5.77 13.34
C PHE A 140 6.83 4.72 12.57
N LEU A 141 7.65 5.12 11.61
CA LEU A 141 8.58 4.25 10.88
C LEU A 141 10.01 4.43 11.35
N VAL A 142 10.84 3.39 11.18
CA VAL A 142 12.30 3.47 11.41
C VAL A 142 13.00 4.33 10.35
N SER A 143 12.40 4.42 9.16
CA SER A 143 12.90 5.15 7.99
C SER A 143 11.76 5.43 7.01
N GLU A 144 11.96 6.37 6.08
CA GLU A 144 10.96 6.76 5.09
C GLU A 144 10.53 5.54 4.25
N ALA A 145 9.22 5.37 4.06
CA ALA A 145 8.66 4.17 3.43
C ALA A 145 9.23 3.93 2.02
N GLN A 146 9.57 5.02 1.31
CA GLN A 146 10.13 5.00 -0.03
C GLN A 146 11.54 4.39 -0.12
N LEU A 147 12.28 4.33 0.99
CA LEU A 147 13.65 3.81 1.02
C LEU A 147 13.71 2.29 1.24
N HIS A 148 12.61 1.67 1.69
CA HIS A 148 12.59 0.26 2.13
C HIS A 148 11.43 -0.56 1.56
N TYR A 149 10.80 -0.13 0.47
CA TYR A 149 9.75 -0.95 -0.13
C TYR A 149 10.36 -2.21 -0.78
N LYS A 150 10.03 -3.39 -0.25
CA LYS A 150 10.22 -4.65 -0.97
C LYS A 150 8.92 -5.00 -1.67
N ARG A 151 8.93 -5.03 -3.00
CA ARG A 151 7.78 -5.48 -3.78
C ARG A 151 7.57 -6.97 -3.53
N VAL A 152 6.39 -7.32 -3.02
CA VAL A 152 5.98 -8.71 -2.82
C VAL A 152 4.67 -8.94 -3.58
N GLY A 153 4.49 -10.16 -4.06
CA GLY A 153 3.27 -10.56 -4.75
C GLY A 153 2.01 -10.49 -3.87
N PRO A 154 0.83 -10.45 -4.50
CA PRO A 154 -0.44 -10.50 -3.76
C PRO A 154 -0.55 -11.79 -2.93
N GLY A 155 -1.10 -11.68 -1.72
CA GLY A 155 -1.35 -12.81 -0.83
C GLY A 155 -0.17 -13.25 0.04
N LEU A 156 1.02 -12.65 -0.12
CA LEU A 156 2.19 -12.91 0.74
C LEU A 156 2.13 -12.24 2.11
N VAL A 157 1.32 -11.19 2.24
CA VAL A 157 1.04 -10.56 3.53
C VAL A 157 -0.18 -11.22 4.14
N SER A 158 -0.02 -11.74 5.35
CA SER A 158 -1.09 -12.22 6.24
C SER A 158 -1.35 -11.16 7.32
N GLY A 159 -2.43 -11.30 8.10
CA GLY A 159 -2.74 -10.39 9.21
C GLY A 159 -4.03 -9.58 9.04
N GLU A 160 -4.25 -8.64 9.95
CA GLU A 160 -5.38 -7.70 9.88
C GLU A 160 -5.14 -6.73 8.73
N ARG A 161 -6.09 -6.72 7.78
CA ARG A 161 -6.10 -5.82 6.63
C ARG A 161 -7.21 -4.79 6.76
N ARG A 162 -6.90 -3.56 6.37
CA ARG A 162 -7.86 -2.47 6.22
C ARG A 162 -7.72 -1.88 4.84
N VAL A 163 -8.80 -1.97 4.07
CA VAL A 163 -8.90 -1.27 2.79
C VAL A 163 -9.21 0.19 3.08
N VAL A 164 -8.46 1.09 2.45
CA VAL A 164 -8.56 2.55 2.62
C VAL A 164 -9.10 3.18 1.36
N ILE A 165 -8.68 2.69 0.19
CA ILE A 165 -9.21 3.08 -1.12
C ILE A 165 -9.66 1.83 -1.85
N GLN A 166 -10.88 1.84 -2.39
CA GLN A 166 -11.44 0.79 -3.23
C GLN A 166 -12.15 1.41 -4.42
N ASP A 167 -11.91 0.90 -5.62
CA ASP A 167 -12.50 1.42 -6.87
C ASP A 167 -12.26 2.92 -7.06
N GLY A 168 -11.08 3.41 -6.66
CA GLY A 168 -10.72 4.83 -6.72
C GLY A 168 -11.54 5.72 -5.77
N ARG A 169 -12.15 5.14 -4.73
CA ARG A 169 -12.93 5.85 -3.72
C ARG A 169 -12.39 5.58 -2.33
N CYS A 170 -12.35 6.62 -1.49
CA CYS A 170 -12.04 6.46 -0.07
C CYS A 170 -13.16 5.68 0.61
N VAL A 171 -12.81 4.64 1.38
CA VAL A 171 -13.77 3.82 2.14
C VAL A 171 -13.65 3.99 3.67
N ILE A 172 -12.75 4.87 4.12
CA ILE A 172 -12.62 5.26 5.52
C ILE A 172 -13.13 6.70 5.73
N ALA A 173 -13.47 7.03 6.98
CA ALA A 173 -13.70 8.42 7.34
C ALA A 173 -12.36 9.18 7.34
N VAL A 174 -12.32 10.32 6.66
CA VAL A 174 -11.19 11.25 6.64
C VAL A 174 -11.71 12.57 7.17
N GLY A 175 -11.05 13.11 8.19
CA GLY A 175 -11.47 14.36 8.81
C GLY A 175 -11.36 15.56 7.86
N ASP A 176 -12.23 16.54 8.06
CA ASP A 176 -12.30 17.75 7.24
C ASP A 176 -10.99 18.55 7.26
N GLU A 177 -10.25 18.46 8.37
CA GLU A 177 -8.95 19.09 8.54
C GLU A 177 -7.91 18.57 7.53
N VAL A 178 -7.93 17.27 7.22
CA VAL A 178 -7.00 16.68 6.25
C VAL A 178 -7.31 17.18 4.85
N TRP A 179 -8.60 17.24 4.50
CA TRP A 179 -9.05 17.76 3.22
C TRP A 179 -8.81 19.27 3.10
N GLN A 180 -8.92 20.01 4.19
CA GLN A 180 -8.61 21.44 4.21
C GLN A 180 -7.14 21.67 3.89
N VAL A 181 -6.23 20.99 4.59
CA VAL A 181 -4.79 21.08 4.30
C VAL A 181 -4.51 20.69 2.85
N TRP A 182 -5.10 19.60 2.35
CA TRP A 182 -4.92 19.23 0.94
C TRP A 182 -5.35 20.33 -0.04
N ARG A 183 -6.51 20.96 0.19
CA ARG A 183 -7.03 22.05 -0.66
C ARG A 183 -6.13 23.28 -0.65
N GLU A 184 -5.44 23.57 0.45
CA GLU A 184 -4.45 24.67 0.51
C GLU A 184 -3.27 24.40 -0.43
N TYR A 185 -2.76 23.16 -0.45
CA TYR A 185 -1.67 22.78 -1.36
C TYR A 185 -2.13 22.76 -2.82
N GLU A 186 -3.35 22.32 -3.08
CA GLU A 186 -3.95 22.33 -4.42
C GLU A 186 -4.16 23.77 -4.93
N ALA A 187 -4.58 24.69 -4.05
CA ALA A 187 -4.70 26.12 -4.38
C ALA A 187 -3.33 26.72 -4.76
N ARG A 188 -2.29 26.42 -3.97
CA ARG A 188 -0.92 26.84 -4.28
C ARG A 188 -0.46 26.29 -5.64
N GLY A 189 -0.75 25.03 -5.94
CA GLY A 189 -0.43 24.44 -7.25
C GLY A 189 -1.08 25.17 -8.42
N ARG A 190 -2.35 25.58 -8.29
CA ARG A 190 -3.04 26.37 -9.33
C ARG A 190 -2.44 27.76 -9.53
N GLU A 191 -1.91 28.37 -8.48
CA GLU A 191 -1.23 29.67 -8.56
C GLU A 191 0.14 29.55 -9.26
N GLU A 192 0.90 28.49 -8.96
CA GLU A 192 2.17 28.17 -9.62
C GLU A 192 1.97 28.00 -11.14
N GLU A 193 0.98 27.21 -11.55
CA GLU A 193 0.66 26.95 -12.97
C GLU A 193 0.25 28.24 -13.73
N GLN A 194 -0.47 29.16 -13.07
CA GLN A 194 -0.88 30.43 -13.65
C GLN A 194 0.29 31.41 -13.82
N GLN A 195 1.26 31.39 -12.91
CA GLN A 195 2.45 32.24 -13.00
C GLN A 195 3.40 31.77 -14.12
N GLU A 196 3.54 30.46 -14.31
CA GLU A 196 4.33 29.87 -15.40
C GLU A 196 3.73 30.19 -16.78
N HIS A 197 2.40 30.12 -16.94
CA HIS A 197 1.75 30.49 -18.21
C HIS A 197 1.69 32.00 -18.45
N GLY A 198 1.73 32.82 -17.40
CA GLY A 198 1.75 34.28 -17.51
C GLY A 198 3.10 34.84 -17.97
N THR A 199 4.21 34.15 -17.70
CA THR A 199 5.56 34.63 -18.03
C THR A 199 6.01 34.32 -19.47
N GLU A 200 5.36 33.38 -20.17
CA GLU A 200 5.67 33.08 -21.59
C GLU A 200 5.07 34.11 -22.57
N GLY A 201 4.16 34.97 -22.13
CA GLY A 201 3.47 35.96 -22.97
C GLY A 201 4.16 37.32 -23.10
N GLU A 202 5.11 37.67 -22.23
CA GLU A 202 5.59 39.06 -22.07
C GLU A 202 6.97 39.35 -22.70
N ASN A 203 7.47 38.49 -23.61
CA ASN A 203 8.80 38.65 -24.23
C ASN A 203 8.77 38.68 -25.78
N ARG A 204 7.73 39.27 -26.39
CA ARG A 204 7.68 39.54 -27.85
C ARG A 204 7.27 40.98 -28.17
N GLU A 205 7.92 41.96 -27.57
CA GLU A 205 8.00 43.31 -28.15
C GLU A 205 9.47 43.74 -28.17
N GLY A 206 10.19 43.23 -29.17
CA GLY A 206 11.46 43.82 -29.56
C GLY A 206 11.19 45.18 -30.23
N PRO A 207 11.93 46.24 -29.87
CA PRO A 207 11.72 47.54 -30.50
C PRO A 207 12.03 47.45 -31.99
N ALA A 208 11.06 47.89 -32.79
CA ALA A 208 11.24 48.10 -34.21
C ALA A 208 12.32 49.17 -34.45
N ASP A 209 13.12 48.90 -35.49
CA ASP A 209 14.16 49.72 -36.09
C ASP A 209 14.09 51.24 -35.85
N GLU A 210 15.25 51.82 -35.51
CA GLU A 210 15.70 53.11 -36.10
C GLU A 210 17.23 53.16 -36.22
#